data_AF-A0A4X2LI92-F1
#
_entry.id   AF-A0A4X2LI92-F1
#
_cell.length_a   1.000
_cell.length_b   1.000
_cell.length_c   1.000
_cell.angle_alpha   90.00
_cell.angle_beta   90.00
_cell.angle_gamma   90.00
#
_symmetry.space_group_name_H-M   'P 1'
#
loop_
_entity.id
_entity.type
_entity.pdbx_description
1 polymer ?
#
loop_
_entity_poly.entity_id
_entity_poly.type
_entity_poly.pdbx_seq_one_letter_code
_entity_poly.pdbx_strand_id
1 'polypeptide(L)'
;MTHWFHRNPLKATAPVSFNYYGVATTPAASKICNDLRSSRARLLELFTDLSCNPEMMKNATDSYFSLLQGFINSMDNSTQESKLRYIQNFKWTDTLQGHVPSITEDEAKEVHKSLKIAAGIFKHLKENHIPKLITPAEKGRDLEVRLIDSYIIQCQAEAQEVTIARAIELKHNPGLIAALAYETANFYQRADHTLSSLEPTYTVKWRKYLHLKMCFYTAYAYCYHGQTLLASDKCGEAIRSLQESEKFYDKAEALCKEYGETKGPGTTAKPSGHLFFRKLGSLVKNTLEKCQRENGFIYFQKVPTETPQLELKANYGLVEPVPFEFPPVNAHWTPETLAAFDLTKRPKDDNAKPKPEEELKPVKEPDIKPQKDSGCHIS
;
A
#
# COMPACT_ATOMS: atom_id res chain seq x y z
N MET A 1 -17.57 7.13 -4.11
CA MET A 1 -17.63 6.53 -2.75
C MET A 1 -16.37 6.95 -2.01
N THR A 2 -16.44 7.31 -0.73
CA THR A 2 -15.23 7.62 0.07
C THR A 2 -14.59 6.32 0.55
N HIS A 3 -13.26 6.19 0.50
CA HIS A 3 -12.53 5.05 1.03
C HIS A 3 -11.74 5.44 2.28
N TRP A 4 -11.50 4.48 3.17
CA TRP A 4 -10.60 4.65 4.29
C TRP A 4 -9.53 3.57 4.22
N PHE A 5 -8.27 4.00 4.19
CA PHE A 5 -7.13 3.11 4.14
C PHE A 5 -6.20 3.38 5.32
N HIS A 6 -5.83 2.35 6.06
CA HIS A 6 -4.79 2.48 7.06
C HIS A 6 -3.45 2.78 6.38
N ARG A 7 -2.73 3.78 6.88
CA ARG A 7 -1.35 4.06 6.46
C ARG A 7 -0.42 3.93 7.65
N ASN A 8 0.55 3.06 7.43
CA ASN A 8 1.84 3.09 8.06
C ASN A 8 2.61 4.33 7.55
N PRO A 9 3.40 5.01 8.39
CA PRO A 9 4.15 6.21 7.99
C PRO A 9 5.19 5.94 6.93
N LEU A 10 5.64 7.06 6.39
CA LEU A 10 6.84 7.15 5.59
C LEU A 10 8.12 6.85 6.40
N LYS A 11 9.07 6.20 5.72
CA LYS A 11 10.43 5.97 6.23
C LYS A 11 11.19 7.29 6.28
N ALA A 12 11.86 7.58 7.39
CA ALA A 12 12.84 8.65 7.51
C ALA A 12 14.25 8.11 7.23
N THR A 13 15.18 8.99 6.90
CA THR A 13 16.57 8.63 6.64
C THR A 13 17.53 9.67 7.16
N ALA A 14 18.73 9.24 7.54
CA ALA A 14 19.81 10.16 7.84
C ALA A 14 20.16 11.02 6.61
N PRO A 15 20.49 12.31 6.78
CA PRO A 15 21.05 13.12 5.72
C PRO A 15 22.35 12.50 5.19
N VAL A 16 22.52 12.50 3.86
CA VAL A 16 23.72 11.98 3.20
C VAL A 16 24.34 13.10 2.38
N SER A 17 25.59 13.45 2.68
CA SER A 17 26.30 14.55 2.03
C SER A 17 26.94 14.16 0.69
N PHE A 18 27.12 12.85 0.44
CA PHE A 18 27.90 12.30 -0.69
C PHE A 18 29.30 12.93 -0.81
N ASN A 19 29.86 13.43 0.29
CA ASN A 19 31.21 14.00 0.29
C ASN A 19 32.23 12.89 0.61
N TYR A 20 32.97 12.45 -0.41
CA TYR A 20 34.00 11.43 -0.29
C TYR A 20 35.42 12.01 -0.15
N TYR A 21 35.55 13.31 0.16
CA TYR A 21 36.84 14.00 0.31
C TYR A 21 37.75 13.75 -0.92
N GLY A 22 38.99 13.31 -0.70
CA GLY A 22 39.97 13.06 -1.75
C GLY A 22 39.68 11.88 -2.68
N VAL A 23 38.60 11.12 -2.46
CA VAL A 23 38.21 9.99 -3.32
C VAL A 23 37.69 10.46 -4.67
N ALA A 24 36.91 11.54 -4.72
CA ALA A 24 36.45 12.13 -5.98
C ALA A 24 37.52 13.10 -6.50
N THR A 25 38.33 12.66 -7.46
CA THR A 25 39.56 13.38 -7.86
C THR A 25 39.38 14.39 -8.99
N THR A 26 38.26 14.36 -9.70
CA THR A 26 37.99 15.24 -10.84
C THR A 26 36.74 16.10 -10.61
N PRO A 27 36.64 17.29 -11.24
CA PRO A 27 35.45 18.13 -11.15
C PRO A 27 34.16 17.41 -11.59
N ALA A 28 34.24 16.51 -12.57
CA ALA A 28 33.10 15.70 -13.02
C ALA A 28 32.61 14.74 -11.94
N ALA A 29 33.52 14.02 -11.26
CA ALA A 29 33.17 13.15 -10.14
C ALA A 29 32.59 13.94 -8.95
N SER A 30 33.17 15.10 -8.62
CA SER A 30 32.64 16.00 -7.59
C SER A 30 31.25 16.54 -7.95
N LYS A 31 31.00 16.84 -9.24
CA LYS A 31 29.69 17.26 -9.73
C LYS A 31 28.64 16.17 -9.53
N ILE A 32 28.93 14.92 -9.85
CA ILE A 32 28.01 13.79 -9.60
C ILE A 32 27.64 13.69 -8.11
N CYS A 33 28.61 13.87 -7.20
CA CYS A 33 28.35 13.85 -5.76
C CYS A 33 27.40 14.98 -5.32
N ASN A 34 27.59 16.19 -5.87
CA ASN A 34 26.72 17.34 -5.60
C ASN A 34 25.31 17.14 -6.17
N ASP A 35 25.21 16.58 -7.37
CA ASP A 35 23.94 16.28 -8.05
C ASP A 35 23.19 15.16 -7.31
N LEU A 36 23.89 14.13 -6.80
CA LEU A 36 23.33 13.10 -5.92
C LEU A 36 22.77 13.68 -4.63
N ARG A 37 23.52 14.56 -3.96
CA ARG A 37 23.08 15.22 -2.73
C ARG A 37 21.82 16.05 -2.95
N SER A 38 21.81 16.90 -3.98
CA SER A 38 20.69 17.81 -4.27
C SER A 38 19.44 17.06 -4.75
N SER A 39 19.60 16.10 -5.67
CA SER A 39 18.47 15.27 -6.14
C SER A 39 17.87 14.42 -5.02
N ARG A 40 18.70 13.85 -4.12
CA ARG A 40 18.21 13.14 -2.93
C ARG A 40 17.42 14.04 -1.99
N ALA A 41 17.96 15.24 -1.69
CA ALA A 41 17.28 16.20 -0.82
C ALA A 41 15.92 16.61 -1.41
N ARG A 42 15.90 16.93 -2.71
CA ARG A 42 14.67 17.30 -3.42
C ARG A 42 13.63 16.18 -3.39
N LEU A 43 14.03 14.94 -3.65
CA LEU A 43 13.12 13.80 -3.57
C LEU A 43 12.55 13.61 -2.16
N LEU A 44 13.38 13.76 -1.12
CA LEU A 44 12.94 13.61 0.27
C LEU A 44 11.95 14.70 0.70
N GLU A 45 12.13 15.94 0.26
CA GLU A 45 11.21 17.05 0.53
C GLU A 45 9.81 16.80 -0.03
N LEU A 46 9.73 16.20 -1.23
CA LEU A 46 8.46 15.94 -1.92
C LEU A 46 7.56 14.95 -1.18
N PHE A 47 8.10 14.08 -0.31
CA PHE A 47 7.27 13.14 0.46
C PHE A 47 6.36 13.82 1.49
N THR A 48 6.68 15.04 1.91
CA THR A 48 5.87 15.83 2.86
C THR A 48 5.27 17.08 2.23
N ASP A 49 5.50 17.29 0.93
CA ASP A 49 4.96 18.42 0.18
C ASP A 49 3.52 18.13 -0.27
N LEU A 50 2.56 18.84 0.31
CA LEU A 50 1.14 18.69 -0.01
C LEU A 50 0.78 19.10 -1.45
N SER A 51 1.67 19.84 -2.13
CA SER A 51 1.52 20.21 -3.54
C SER A 51 2.11 19.18 -4.50
N CYS A 52 2.80 18.15 -3.99
CA CYS A 52 3.43 17.13 -4.82
C CYS A 52 2.38 16.29 -5.57
N ASN A 53 2.56 16.18 -6.88
CA ASN A 53 1.78 15.32 -7.74
C ASN A 53 2.63 14.14 -8.29
N PRO A 54 2.01 13.14 -8.94
CA PRO A 54 2.71 11.96 -9.45
C PRO A 54 3.83 12.28 -10.46
N GLU A 55 3.68 13.33 -11.27
CA GLU A 55 4.69 13.76 -12.24
C GLU A 55 5.91 14.36 -11.56
N MET A 56 5.71 15.24 -10.57
CA MET A 56 6.78 15.80 -9.74
C MET A 56 7.57 14.69 -9.03
N MET A 57 6.85 13.72 -8.43
CA MET A 57 7.47 12.57 -7.76
C MET A 57 8.27 11.72 -8.74
N LYS A 58 7.72 11.42 -9.92
CA LYS A 58 8.41 10.66 -10.97
C LYS A 58 9.69 11.36 -11.43
N ASN A 59 9.64 12.66 -11.72
CA ASN A 59 10.80 13.41 -12.20
C ASN A 59 11.93 13.47 -11.16
N ALA A 60 11.59 13.67 -9.88
CA ALA A 60 12.57 13.65 -8.80
C ALA A 60 13.15 12.24 -8.55
N THR A 61 12.30 11.22 -8.62
CA THR A 61 12.68 9.80 -8.54
C THR A 61 13.67 9.46 -9.66
N ASP A 62 13.34 9.77 -10.91
CA ASP A 62 14.18 9.46 -12.07
C ASP A 62 15.53 10.18 -11.99
N SER A 63 15.51 11.45 -11.55
CA SER A 63 16.73 12.26 -11.37
C SER A 63 17.67 11.64 -10.33
N TYR A 64 17.15 11.23 -9.18
CA TYR A 64 17.98 10.63 -8.13
C TYR A 64 18.43 9.20 -8.48
N PHE A 65 17.52 8.33 -8.91
CA PHE A 65 17.83 6.92 -9.15
C PHE A 65 18.68 6.69 -10.40
N SER A 66 18.60 7.54 -11.43
CA SER A 66 19.53 7.45 -12.56
C SER A 66 20.98 7.72 -12.12
N LEU A 67 21.19 8.66 -11.20
CA LEU A 67 22.51 8.96 -10.64
C LEU A 67 22.96 7.87 -9.67
N LEU A 68 22.08 7.40 -8.77
CA LEU A 68 22.41 6.38 -7.77
C LEU A 68 22.82 5.06 -8.42
N GLN A 69 22.24 4.71 -9.57
CA GLN A 69 22.57 3.46 -10.23
C GLN A 69 24.02 3.33 -10.69
N GLY A 70 24.76 4.42 -10.91
CA GLY A 70 26.20 4.33 -11.18
C GLY A 70 27.02 3.84 -9.98
N PHE A 71 26.44 3.88 -8.77
CA PHE A 71 27.02 3.26 -7.59
C PHE A 71 26.69 1.76 -7.49
N ILE A 72 25.81 1.24 -8.34
CA ILE A 72 25.29 -0.13 -8.25
C ILE A 72 25.71 -0.95 -9.47
N ASN A 73 25.39 -0.45 -10.66
CA ASN A 73 25.58 -1.13 -11.93
C ASN A 73 26.97 -0.86 -12.50
N SER A 74 27.58 -1.87 -13.14
CA SER A 74 28.80 -1.63 -13.92
C SER A 74 28.49 -0.89 -15.22
N MET A 75 29.45 -0.09 -15.66
CA MET A 75 29.37 0.71 -16.90
C MET A 75 29.76 -0.09 -18.15
N ASP A 76 30.36 -1.28 -18.00
CA ASP A 76 30.89 -2.11 -19.08
C ASP A 76 29.96 -3.28 -19.48
N ASN A 77 28.70 -3.29 -19.00
CA ASN A 77 27.75 -4.40 -19.15
C ASN A 77 28.28 -5.77 -18.68
N SER A 78 29.37 -5.81 -17.91
CA SER A 78 29.76 -7.03 -17.21
C SER A 78 28.76 -7.35 -16.10
N THR A 79 28.70 -8.61 -15.67
CA THR A 79 27.88 -9.04 -14.51
C THR A 79 28.45 -8.53 -13.17
N GLN A 80 29.48 -7.68 -13.20
CA GLN A 80 30.12 -7.14 -12.00
C GLN A 80 29.34 -5.95 -11.45
N GLU A 81 29.42 -5.77 -10.14
CA GLU A 81 28.81 -4.63 -9.44
C GLU A 81 29.76 -3.42 -9.49
N SER A 82 29.21 -2.21 -9.43
CA SER A 82 30.04 -1.00 -9.35
C SER A 82 30.94 -1.04 -8.11
N LYS A 83 32.22 -0.66 -8.28
CA LYS A 83 33.19 -0.55 -7.18
C LYS A 83 32.73 0.41 -6.07
N LEU A 84 31.76 1.28 -6.34
CA LEU A 84 31.23 2.26 -5.40
C LEU A 84 30.09 1.74 -4.54
N ARG A 85 29.60 0.51 -4.75
CA ARG A 85 28.40 -0.02 -4.07
C ARG A 85 28.46 0.05 -2.55
N TYR A 86 29.64 -0.13 -1.98
CA TYR A 86 29.85 -0.17 -0.53
C TYR A 86 30.51 1.10 0.03
N ILE A 87 30.62 2.18 -0.77
CA ILE A 87 31.30 3.41 -0.34
C ILE A 87 30.48 4.22 0.68
N GLN A 88 29.15 4.11 0.62
CA GLN A 88 28.23 4.95 1.39
C GLN A 88 27.36 4.10 2.33
N ASN A 89 27.29 4.51 3.60
CA ASN A 89 26.33 3.95 4.54
C ASN A 89 25.01 4.73 4.48
N PHE A 90 23.88 4.03 4.45
CA PHE A 90 22.53 4.61 4.46
C PHE A 90 21.76 4.09 5.68
N LYS A 91 21.22 5.00 6.50
CA LYS A 91 20.39 4.68 7.66
C LYS A 91 18.94 5.09 7.39
N TRP A 92 17.98 4.19 7.62
CA TRP A 92 16.55 4.41 7.42
C TRP A 92 15.75 3.96 8.65
N THR A 93 14.60 4.59 8.90
CA THR A 93 13.57 4.07 9.81
C THR A 93 12.63 3.12 9.07
N ASP A 94 11.79 2.40 9.80
CA ASP A 94 10.76 1.51 9.25
C ASP A 94 9.33 2.07 9.45
N THR A 95 8.41 1.59 8.62
CA THR A 95 7.07 2.17 8.41
C THR A 95 6.07 1.96 9.57
N LEU A 96 6.44 2.02 10.85
CA LEU A 96 5.57 1.56 11.96
C LEU A 96 4.97 2.66 12.90
N GLN A 97 4.72 3.89 12.44
CA GLN A 97 4.35 5.13 13.20
C GLN A 97 3.76 6.35 12.37
N GLY A 98 2.46 6.54 12.04
CA GLY A 98 2.08 7.52 10.95
C GLY A 98 0.61 7.94 10.80
N HIS A 99 0.24 8.79 9.81
CA HIS A 99 -1.10 9.43 9.69
C HIS A 99 -1.76 9.21 8.30
N VAL A 100 -3.08 9.47 8.17
CA VAL A 100 -3.88 9.30 6.93
C VAL A 100 -4.82 10.50 6.65
N PRO A 101 -4.86 11.06 5.43
CA PRO A 101 -5.90 12.00 4.96
C PRO A 101 -6.97 11.39 4.00
N SER A 102 -8.03 12.15 3.68
CA SER A 102 -9.23 11.74 2.90
C SER A 102 -9.33 12.38 1.49
N ILE A 103 -10.14 11.78 0.58
CA ILE A 103 -10.08 11.94 -0.90
C ILE A 103 -11.47 12.21 -1.55
N THR A 104 -11.49 12.90 -2.70
CA THR A 104 -12.60 13.30 -3.63
C THR A 104 -12.67 12.43 -4.92
N GLU A 105 -13.53 12.77 -5.90
CA GLU A 105 -13.93 11.89 -7.02
C GLU A 105 -12.97 11.84 -8.22
N ASP A 106 -12.44 12.98 -8.69
CA ASP A 106 -11.38 12.99 -9.73
C ASP A 106 -10.09 12.33 -9.24
N GLU A 107 -9.87 12.36 -7.93
CA GLU A 107 -8.75 11.70 -7.26
C GLU A 107 -8.89 10.17 -7.24
N ALA A 108 -10.08 9.60 -7.45
CA ALA A 108 -10.28 8.14 -7.37
C ALA A 108 -9.52 7.36 -8.46
N LYS A 109 -9.46 7.89 -9.70
CA LYS A 109 -8.64 7.29 -10.77
C LYS A 109 -7.16 7.36 -10.44
N GLU A 110 -6.71 8.47 -9.87
CA GLU A 110 -5.30 8.66 -9.50
C GLU A 110 -4.93 7.80 -8.29
N VAL A 111 -5.82 7.61 -7.32
CA VAL A 111 -5.67 6.64 -6.22
C VAL A 111 -5.49 5.23 -6.76
N HIS A 112 -6.41 4.79 -7.63
CA HIS A 112 -6.34 3.47 -8.24
C HIS A 112 -5.02 3.27 -9.00
N LYS A 113 -4.60 4.26 -9.82
CA LYS A 113 -3.34 4.22 -10.55
C LYS A 113 -2.13 4.21 -9.61
N SER A 114 -2.11 5.07 -8.60
CA SER A 114 -1.02 5.20 -7.63
C SER A 114 -0.82 3.91 -6.82
N LEU A 115 -1.90 3.29 -6.37
CA LEU A 115 -1.85 2.00 -5.66
C LEU A 115 -1.28 0.88 -6.52
N LYS A 116 -1.67 0.83 -7.81
CA LYS A 116 -1.12 -0.15 -8.76
C LYS A 116 0.37 0.07 -9.06
N ILE A 117 0.79 1.33 -9.15
CA ILE A 117 2.21 1.70 -9.30
C ILE A 117 2.98 1.30 -8.04
N ALA A 118 2.46 1.59 -6.85
CA ALA A 118 3.08 1.20 -5.58
C ALA A 118 3.26 -0.33 -5.47
N ALA A 119 2.22 -1.10 -5.78
CA ALA A 119 2.29 -2.57 -5.84
C ALA A 119 3.39 -3.03 -6.81
N GLY A 120 3.52 -2.36 -7.96
CA GLY A 120 4.55 -2.59 -8.96
C GLY A 120 5.97 -2.36 -8.45
N ILE A 121 6.18 -1.23 -7.78
CA ILE A 121 7.46 -0.87 -7.17
C ILE A 121 7.86 -1.91 -6.12
N PHE A 122 6.96 -2.25 -5.20
CA PHE A 122 7.24 -3.26 -4.17
C PHE A 122 7.54 -4.64 -4.77
N LYS A 123 6.79 -5.04 -5.79
CA LYS A 123 7.03 -6.30 -6.51
C LYS A 123 8.41 -6.30 -7.17
N HIS A 124 8.77 -5.21 -7.87
CA HIS A 124 10.07 -5.08 -8.51
C HIS A 124 11.22 -5.12 -7.48
N LEU A 125 11.07 -4.44 -6.34
CA LEU A 125 12.05 -4.48 -5.25
C LEU A 125 12.22 -5.89 -4.70
N LYS A 126 11.11 -6.60 -4.45
CA LYS A 126 11.12 -7.98 -3.95
C LYS A 126 11.83 -8.94 -4.89
N GLU A 127 11.51 -8.87 -6.17
CA GLU A 127 11.98 -9.86 -7.15
C GLU A 127 13.42 -9.58 -7.62
N ASN A 128 13.80 -8.30 -7.77
CA ASN A 128 15.03 -7.93 -8.47
C ASN A 128 16.12 -7.29 -7.58
N HIS A 129 15.79 -6.81 -6.38
CA HIS A 129 16.73 -6.03 -5.54
C HIS A 129 16.96 -6.61 -4.16
N ILE A 130 15.92 -7.08 -3.46
CA ILE A 130 16.08 -7.73 -2.16
C ILE A 130 17.03 -8.95 -2.22
N PRO A 131 16.96 -9.83 -3.24
CA PRO A 131 17.88 -10.97 -3.35
C PRO A 131 19.35 -10.57 -3.53
N LYS A 132 19.64 -9.32 -3.91
CA LYS A 132 21.00 -8.81 -4.10
C LYS A 132 21.63 -8.31 -2.79
N LEU A 133 20.88 -8.22 -1.69
CA LEU A 133 21.41 -7.79 -0.40
C LEU A 133 22.25 -8.91 0.22
N ILE A 134 23.56 -8.70 0.35
CA ILE A 134 24.47 -9.65 1.02
C ILE A 134 24.07 -9.81 2.49
N THR A 135 23.72 -8.70 3.14
CA THR A 135 23.19 -8.69 4.50
C THR A 135 21.66 -8.60 4.42
N PRO A 136 20.92 -9.68 4.75
CA PRO A 136 19.47 -9.65 4.72
C PRO A 136 18.93 -8.69 5.77
N ALA A 137 17.75 -8.15 5.52
CA ALA A 137 17.05 -7.35 6.51
C ALA A 137 16.62 -8.20 7.71
N GLU A 138 16.70 -7.62 8.90
CA GLU A 138 16.24 -8.27 10.13
C GLU A 138 14.72 -8.50 10.11
N LYS A 139 14.25 -9.45 10.92
CA LYS A 139 12.82 -9.73 11.09
C LYS A 139 12.07 -8.47 11.56
N GLY A 140 10.97 -8.14 10.90
CA GLY A 140 10.13 -6.97 11.21
C GLY A 140 10.55 -5.67 10.51
N ARG A 141 11.57 -5.70 9.65
CA ARG A 141 12.01 -4.55 8.83
C ARG A 141 11.32 -4.55 7.47
N ASP A 142 11.19 -3.38 6.85
CA ASP A 142 10.38 -3.23 5.62
C ASP A 142 10.90 -4.05 4.41
N LEU A 143 12.21 -4.34 4.38
CA LEU A 143 12.85 -5.14 3.33
C LEU A 143 12.81 -6.65 3.60
N GLU A 144 12.13 -7.07 4.66
CA GLU A 144 11.80 -8.47 4.85
C GLU A 144 10.67 -8.90 3.90
N VAL A 145 10.80 -10.09 3.31
CA VAL A 145 9.85 -10.66 2.33
C VAL A 145 8.39 -10.59 2.81
N ARG A 146 8.12 -10.85 4.09
CA ARG A 146 6.77 -10.83 4.65
C ARG A 146 6.13 -9.44 4.67
N LEU A 147 6.89 -8.39 5.02
CA LEU A 147 6.37 -7.02 5.04
C LEU A 147 6.11 -6.55 3.61
N ILE A 148 7.08 -6.74 2.71
CA ILE A 148 6.94 -6.30 1.32
C ILE A 148 5.83 -7.05 0.59
N ASP A 149 5.65 -8.36 0.82
CA ASP A 149 4.52 -9.11 0.25
C ASP A 149 3.18 -8.60 0.77
N SER A 150 3.11 -8.27 2.06
CA SER A 150 1.88 -7.71 2.65
C SER A 150 1.56 -6.33 2.05
N TYR A 151 2.57 -5.51 1.76
CA TYR A 151 2.38 -4.24 1.06
C TYR A 151 1.89 -4.41 -0.38
N ILE A 152 2.46 -5.35 -1.14
CA ILE A 152 2.01 -5.65 -2.52
C ILE A 152 0.53 -6.03 -2.50
N ILE A 153 0.17 -6.99 -1.65
CA ILE A 153 -1.20 -7.51 -1.56
C ILE A 153 -2.17 -6.44 -1.07
N GLN A 154 -1.79 -5.63 -0.07
CA GLN A 154 -2.63 -4.52 0.40
C GLN A 154 -2.87 -3.49 -0.69
N CYS A 155 -1.85 -3.10 -1.46
CA CYS A 155 -2.01 -2.13 -2.55
C CYS A 155 -2.99 -2.64 -3.62
N GLN A 156 -2.91 -3.94 -3.95
CA GLN A 156 -3.88 -4.57 -4.86
C GLN A 156 -5.29 -4.55 -4.28
N ALA A 157 -5.46 -4.94 -3.00
CA ALA A 157 -6.75 -4.95 -2.33
C ALA A 157 -7.40 -3.56 -2.28
N GLU A 158 -6.63 -2.53 -1.91
CA GLU A 158 -7.10 -1.15 -1.82
C GLU A 158 -7.49 -0.57 -3.18
N ALA A 159 -6.73 -0.91 -4.24
CA ALA A 159 -7.10 -0.55 -5.61
C ALA A 159 -8.36 -1.30 -6.05
N GLN A 160 -8.52 -2.57 -5.65
CA GLN A 160 -9.70 -3.37 -5.93
C GLN A 160 -10.96 -2.76 -5.29
N GLU A 161 -10.85 -2.11 -4.12
CA GLU A 161 -11.96 -1.34 -3.53
C GLU A 161 -12.49 -0.25 -4.45
N VAL A 162 -11.57 0.49 -5.11
CA VAL A 162 -11.92 1.55 -6.05
C VAL A 162 -12.60 0.95 -7.29
N THR A 163 -12.12 -0.20 -7.76
CA THR A 163 -12.76 -0.94 -8.86
C THR A 163 -14.18 -1.38 -8.50
N ILE A 164 -14.41 -1.90 -7.29
CA ILE A 164 -15.75 -2.25 -6.81
C ILE A 164 -16.65 -1.02 -6.77
N ALA A 165 -16.16 0.08 -6.19
CA ALA A 165 -16.93 1.32 -6.11
C ALA A 165 -17.35 1.82 -7.50
N ARG A 166 -16.44 1.77 -8.47
CA ARG A 166 -16.73 2.10 -9.87
C ARG A 166 -17.68 1.12 -10.52
N ALA A 167 -17.55 -0.18 -10.25
CA ALA A 167 -18.44 -1.20 -10.79
C ALA A 167 -19.89 -1.00 -10.32
N ILE A 168 -20.08 -0.62 -9.05
CA ILE A 168 -21.38 -0.26 -8.47
C ILE A 168 -21.94 1.00 -9.13
N GLU A 169 -21.13 2.04 -9.28
CA GLU A 169 -21.53 3.31 -9.90
C GLU A 169 -21.99 3.12 -11.35
N LEU A 170 -21.26 2.30 -12.11
CA LEU A 170 -21.60 1.91 -13.49
C LEU A 170 -22.72 0.86 -13.57
N LYS A 171 -23.33 0.48 -12.43
CA LYS A 171 -24.44 -0.47 -12.35
C LYS A 171 -24.14 -1.82 -13.03
N HIS A 172 -22.92 -2.32 -12.88
CA HIS A 172 -22.57 -3.65 -13.38
C HIS A 172 -23.40 -4.76 -12.69
N ASN A 173 -23.40 -5.95 -13.31
CA ASN A 173 -24.09 -7.12 -12.79
C ASN A 173 -23.69 -7.42 -11.33
N PRO A 174 -24.66 -7.66 -10.41
CA PRO A 174 -24.40 -7.99 -9.02
C PRO A 174 -23.42 -9.17 -8.82
N GLY A 175 -23.46 -10.17 -9.69
CA GLY A 175 -22.54 -11.32 -9.64
C GLY A 175 -21.08 -10.92 -9.87
N LEU A 176 -20.82 -9.96 -10.76
CA LEU A 176 -19.47 -9.40 -10.96
C LEU A 176 -19.02 -8.63 -9.71
N ILE A 177 -19.90 -7.80 -9.14
CA ILE A 177 -19.58 -7.02 -7.93
C ILE A 177 -19.31 -7.96 -6.75
N ALA A 178 -20.10 -9.01 -6.60
CA ALA A 178 -19.92 -10.03 -5.57
C ALA A 178 -18.57 -10.74 -5.73
N ALA A 179 -18.20 -11.11 -6.96
CA ALA A 179 -16.91 -11.74 -7.24
C ALA A 179 -15.72 -10.81 -6.97
N LEU A 180 -15.80 -9.54 -7.37
CA LEU A 180 -14.76 -8.55 -7.07
C LEU A 180 -14.61 -8.34 -5.57
N ALA A 181 -15.70 -8.26 -4.83
CA ALA A 181 -15.69 -8.13 -3.37
C ALA A 181 -15.10 -9.38 -2.69
N TYR A 182 -15.43 -10.57 -3.18
CA TYR A 182 -14.88 -11.82 -2.66
C TYR A 182 -13.35 -11.91 -2.86
N GLU A 183 -12.87 -11.59 -4.05
CA GLU A 183 -11.43 -11.56 -4.35
C GLU A 183 -10.70 -10.48 -3.52
N THR A 184 -11.35 -9.34 -3.27
CA THR A 184 -10.84 -8.29 -2.37
C THR A 184 -10.68 -8.80 -0.94
N ALA A 185 -11.68 -9.52 -0.42
CA ALA A 185 -11.60 -10.15 0.89
C ALA A 185 -10.46 -11.18 0.96
N ASN A 186 -10.25 -11.96 -0.11
CA ASN A 186 -9.16 -12.93 -0.21
C ASN A 186 -7.78 -12.24 -0.21
N PHE A 187 -7.63 -11.10 -0.89
CA PHE A 187 -6.39 -10.32 -0.78
C PHE A 187 -6.13 -9.87 0.66
N TYR A 188 -7.12 -9.29 1.33
CA TYR A 188 -6.96 -8.87 2.73
C TYR A 188 -6.67 -10.04 3.68
N GLN A 189 -7.30 -11.20 3.46
CA GLN A 189 -7.01 -12.42 4.23
C GLN A 189 -5.58 -12.89 4.03
N ARG A 190 -5.10 -12.93 2.78
CA ARG A 190 -3.73 -13.31 2.44
C ARG A 190 -2.72 -12.36 3.07
N ALA A 191 -2.97 -11.05 3.01
CA ALA A 191 -2.11 -10.06 3.66
C ALA A 191 -2.06 -10.27 5.18
N ASP A 192 -3.19 -10.51 5.84
CA ASP A 192 -3.21 -10.81 7.29
C ASP A 192 -2.43 -12.09 7.63
N HIS A 193 -2.59 -13.13 6.81
CA HIS A 193 -1.90 -14.40 7.00
C HIS A 193 -0.38 -14.24 6.87
N THR A 194 0.09 -13.47 5.88
CA THR A 194 1.52 -13.18 5.70
C THR A 194 2.13 -12.52 6.94
N LEU A 195 1.38 -11.64 7.61
CA LEU A 195 1.82 -10.96 8.83
C LEU A 195 1.67 -11.80 10.11
N SER A 196 0.94 -12.91 10.07
CA SER A 196 0.59 -13.69 11.27
C SER A 196 1.79 -14.30 12.00
N SER A 197 2.91 -14.48 11.29
CA SER A 197 4.16 -15.07 11.80
C SER A 197 5.16 -14.04 12.37
N LEU A 198 4.80 -12.75 12.32
CA LEU A 198 5.60 -11.65 12.84
C LEU A 198 5.20 -11.31 14.28
N GLU A 199 6.05 -10.56 14.99
CA GLU A 199 5.77 -10.25 16.39
C GLU A 199 4.50 -9.39 16.50
N PRO A 200 3.58 -9.72 17.43
CA PRO A 200 2.35 -8.97 17.63
C PRO A 200 2.57 -7.49 17.96
N THR A 201 3.67 -7.17 18.65
CA THR A 201 3.98 -5.83 19.18
C THR A 201 3.90 -4.72 18.13
N TYR A 202 4.29 -5.01 16.89
CA TYR A 202 4.27 -4.02 15.80
C TYR A 202 3.28 -4.35 14.67
N THR A 203 2.72 -5.55 14.62
CA THR A 203 1.80 -5.96 13.54
C THR A 203 0.33 -5.93 13.92
N VAL A 204 -0.01 -6.00 15.21
CA VAL A 204 -1.40 -6.23 15.66
C VAL A 204 -2.37 -5.19 15.12
N LYS A 205 -2.03 -3.90 15.14
CA LYS A 205 -2.92 -2.85 14.62
C LYS A 205 -3.16 -2.97 13.11
N TRP A 206 -2.10 -3.26 12.37
CA TRP A 206 -2.19 -3.47 10.93
C TRP A 206 -3.03 -4.71 10.59
N ARG A 207 -2.80 -5.82 11.30
CA ARG A 207 -3.59 -7.05 11.18
C ARG A 207 -5.07 -6.83 11.52
N LYS A 208 -5.40 -6.03 12.53
CA LYS A 208 -6.78 -5.63 12.83
C LYS A 208 -7.44 -4.88 11.66
N TYR A 209 -6.70 -3.98 11.00
CA TYR A 209 -7.19 -3.31 9.79
C TYR A 209 -7.45 -4.31 8.65
N LEU A 210 -6.50 -5.22 8.38
CA LEU A 210 -6.65 -6.21 7.31
C LEU A 210 -7.83 -7.17 7.59
N HIS A 211 -7.98 -7.63 8.83
CA HIS A 211 -9.09 -8.48 9.22
C HIS A 211 -10.44 -7.75 9.18
N LEU A 212 -10.48 -6.48 9.59
CA LEU A 212 -11.66 -5.62 9.44
C LEU A 212 -12.08 -5.55 7.97
N LYS A 213 -11.14 -5.22 7.08
CA LYS A 213 -11.40 -5.09 5.64
C LYS A 213 -11.81 -6.42 5.02
N MET A 214 -11.19 -7.52 5.40
CA MET A 214 -11.60 -8.87 5.00
C MET A 214 -13.08 -9.12 5.33
N CYS A 215 -13.48 -8.98 6.60
CA CYS A 215 -14.87 -9.19 7.01
C CYS A 215 -15.84 -8.23 6.30
N PHE A 216 -15.44 -6.96 6.14
CA PHE A 216 -16.23 -5.94 5.44
C PHE A 216 -16.48 -6.31 3.97
N TYR A 217 -15.46 -6.77 3.25
CA TYR A 217 -15.59 -7.18 1.85
C TYR A 217 -16.25 -8.55 1.67
N THR A 218 -16.12 -9.46 2.64
CA THR A 218 -16.93 -10.68 2.68
C THR A 218 -18.41 -10.35 2.85
N ALA A 219 -18.77 -9.37 3.69
CA ALA A 219 -20.15 -8.90 3.81
C ALA A 219 -20.66 -8.31 2.48
N TYR A 220 -19.86 -7.50 1.78
CA TYR A 220 -20.19 -7.01 0.43
C TYR A 220 -20.44 -8.17 -0.55
N ALA A 221 -19.58 -9.19 -0.56
CA ALA A 221 -19.69 -10.34 -1.44
C ALA A 221 -21.03 -11.07 -1.23
N TYR A 222 -21.37 -11.40 0.02
CA TYR A 222 -22.65 -12.02 0.34
C TYR A 222 -23.86 -11.13 0.00
N CYS A 223 -23.75 -9.81 0.20
CA CYS A 223 -24.84 -8.89 -0.12
C CYS A 223 -25.20 -8.91 -1.61
N TYR A 224 -24.20 -8.75 -2.48
CA TYR A 224 -24.39 -8.76 -3.93
C TYR A 224 -24.65 -10.18 -4.48
N HIS A 225 -24.14 -11.22 -3.82
CA HIS A 225 -24.50 -12.59 -4.14
C HIS A 225 -25.99 -12.86 -3.84
N GLY A 226 -26.50 -12.38 -2.71
CA GLY A 226 -27.93 -12.40 -2.39
C GLY A 226 -28.79 -11.71 -3.46
N GLN A 227 -28.34 -10.56 -3.98
CA GLN A 227 -29.03 -9.90 -5.10
C GLN A 227 -29.01 -10.74 -6.39
N THR A 228 -27.92 -11.46 -6.65
CA THR A 228 -27.79 -12.37 -7.80
C THR A 228 -28.74 -13.56 -7.69
N LEU A 229 -28.83 -14.15 -6.50
CA LEU A 229 -29.76 -15.24 -6.19
C LEU A 229 -31.22 -14.78 -6.29
N LEU A 230 -31.53 -13.59 -5.79
CA LEU A 230 -32.88 -13.02 -5.91
C LEU A 230 -33.27 -12.82 -7.38
N ALA A 231 -32.35 -12.29 -8.20
CA ALA A 231 -32.57 -12.15 -9.64
C ALA A 231 -32.70 -13.49 -10.39
N SER A 232 -32.33 -14.60 -9.74
CA SER A 232 -32.48 -15.97 -10.25
C SER A 232 -33.67 -16.70 -9.63
N ASP A 233 -34.61 -15.97 -9.02
CA ASP A 233 -35.80 -16.48 -8.32
C ASP A 233 -35.48 -17.43 -7.15
N LYS A 234 -34.26 -17.37 -6.59
CA LYS A 234 -33.82 -18.16 -5.42
C LYS A 234 -33.89 -17.31 -4.15
N CYS A 235 -35.07 -16.80 -3.84
CA CYS A 235 -35.29 -15.88 -2.72
C CYS A 235 -34.93 -16.49 -1.34
N GLY A 236 -35.18 -17.78 -1.11
CA GLY A 236 -34.79 -18.45 0.13
C GLY A 236 -33.27 -18.47 0.36
N GLU A 237 -32.52 -18.81 -0.69
CA GLU A 237 -31.05 -18.76 -0.68
C GLU A 237 -30.53 -17.31 -0.54
N ALA A 238 -31.19 -16.35 -1.19
CA ALA A 238 -30.86 -14.93 -1.10
C ALA A 238 -30.98 -14.40 0.34
N ILE A 239 -32.06 -14.75 1.06
CA ILE A 239 -32.22 -14.40 2.48
C ILE A 239 -31.07 -14.98 3.30
N ARG A 240 -30.73 -16.26 3.08
CA ARG A 240 -29.66 -16.92 3.84
C ARG A 240 -28.29 -16.29 3.59
N SER A 241 -28.04 -15.87 2.35
CA SER A 241 -26.85 -15.13 1.95
C SER A 241 -26.76 -13.78 2.67
N LEU A 242 -27.85 -13.03 2.71
CA LEU A 242 -27.91 -11.71 3.37
C LEU A 242 -27.83 -11.79 4.91
N GLN A 243 -28.37 -12.85 5.51
CA GLN A 243 -28.16 -13.14 6.94
C GLN A 243 -26.67 -13.38 7.24
N GLU A 244 -25.93 -14.01 6.32
CA GLU A 244 -24.48 -14.15 6.50
C GLU A 244 -23.74 -12.82 6.29
N SER A 245 -24.18 -12.00 5.34
CA SER A 245 -23.68 -10.65 5.13
C SER A 245 -23.79 -9.80 6.41
N GLU A 246 -24.94 -9.86 7.09
CA GLU A 246 -25.19 -9.17 8.36
C GLU A 246 -24.22 -9.63 9.46
N LYS A 247 -24.02 -10.95 9.64
CA LYS A 247 -23.03 -11.46 10.61
C LYS A 247 -21.62 -10.96 10.35
N PHE A 248 -21.18 -10.94 9.10
CA PHE A 248 -19.84 -10.43 8.75
C PHE A 248 -19.74 -8.91 8.93
N TYR A 249 -20.82 -8.18 8.68
CA TYR A 249 -20.90 -6.74 8.94
C TYR A 249 -20.77 -6.43 10.43
N ASP A 250 -21.51 -7.14 11.30
CA ASP A 250 -21.43 -6.98 12.75
C ASP A 250 -20.04 -7.34 13.28
N LYS A 251 -19.43 -8.41 12.74
CA LYS A 251 -18.04 -8.76 13.04
C LYS A 251 -17.06 -7.67 12.63
N ALA A 252 -17.25 -7.07 11.45
CA ALA A 252 -16.44 -5.93 11.01
C ALA A 252 -16.63 -4.71 11.92
N GLU A 253 -17.83 -4.48 12.46
CA GLU A 253 -18.10 -3.39 13.39
C GLU A 253 -17.39 -3.61 14.74
N ALA A 254 -17.39 -4.84 15.26
CA ALA A 254 -16.62 -5.20 16.44
C ALA A 254 -15.11 -4.95 16.21
N LEU A 255 -14.58 -5.38 15.06
CA LEU A 255 -13.18 -5.15 14.68
C LEU A 255 -12.85 -3.65 14.52
N CYS A 256 -13.80 -2.80 14.12
CA CYS A 256 -13.62 -1.35 14.11
C CYS A 256 -13.33 -0.79 15.51
N LYS A 257 -14.03 -1.28 16.52
CA LYS A 257 -13.83 -0.86 17.93
C LYS A 257 -12.47 -1.33 18.42
N GLU A 258 -12.14 -2.60 18.20
CA GLU A 258 -10.85 -3.19 18.55
C GLU A 258 -9.68 -2.44 17.88
N TYR A 259 -9.79 -2.10 16.59
CA TYR A 259 -8.78 -1.31 15.88
C TYR A 259 -8.55 0.06 16.52
N GLY A 260 -9.63 0.74 16.94
CA GLY A 260 -9.55 2.06 17.58
C GLY A 260 -8.91 2.04 18.97
N GLU A 261 -9.01 0.92 19.68
CA GLU A 261 -8.42 0.72 21.02
C GLU A 261 -6.98 0.17 20.94
N THR A 262 -6.64 -0.46 19.82
CA THR A 262 -5.34 -1.06 19.60
C THR A 262 -4.26 0.02 19.42
N LYS A 263 -3.24 -0.03 20.27
CA LYS A 263 -2.01 0.76 20.07
C LYS A 263 -1.17 0.15 18.96
N GLY A 264 -0.55 1.00 18.15
CA GLY A 264 0.35 0.56 17.10
C GLY A 264 0.59 1.64 16.06
N PRO A 265 1.31 1.28 14.98
CA PRO A 265 1.55 2.14 13.83
C PRO A 265 0.31 2.84 13.30
N GLY A 266 0.49 3.97 12.64
CA GLY A 266 -0.65 4.66 12.01
C GLY A 266 -1.54 5.44 12.98
N THR A 267 -2.47 6.22 12.44
CA THR A 267 -3.40 7.04 13.22
C THR A 267 -4.45 6.18 13.88
N THR A 268 -4.86 6.59 15.08
CA THR A 268 -6.07 6.07 15.69
C THR A 268 -7.27 6.66 14.97
N ALA A 269 -8.07 5.79 14.36
CA ALA A 269 -9.29 6.16 13.64
C ALA A 269 -10.47 5.34 14.17
N LYS A 270 -11.69 5.86 13.99
CA LYS A 270 -12.95 5.17 14.34
C LYS A 270 -13.74 4.87 13.06
N PRO A 271 -13.34 3.84 12.30
CA PRO A 271 -13.84 3.62 10.94
C PRO A 271 -15.33 3.29 10.86
N SER A 272 -15.95 2.76 11.92
CA SER A 272 -17.39 2.50 11.98
C SER A 272 -18.25 3.76 11.82
N GLY A 273 -17.71 4.93 12.15
CA GLY A 273 -18.38 6.22 11.95
C GLY A 273 -18.31 6.75 10.52
N HIS A 274 -17.45 6.19 9.67
CA HIS A 274 -17.20 6.71 8.33
C HIS A 274 -18.32 6.32 7.36
N LEU A 275 -18.51 7.13 6.32
CA LEU A 275 -19.57 6.94 5.32
C LEU A 275 -19.49 5.60 4.60
N PHE A 276 -18.28 5.12 4.29
CA PHE A 276 -18.10 3.84 3.60
C PHE A 276 -18.70 2.66 4.40
N PHE A 277 -18.54 2.69 5.72
CA PHE A 277 -18.99 1.64 6.62
C PHE A 277 -20.52 1.66 6.75
N ARG A 278 -21.08 2.84 7.05
CA ARG A 278 -22.53 3.03 7.21
C ARG A 278 -23.32 2.71 5.94
N LYS A 279 -22.78 3.04 4.76
CA LYS A 279 -23.42 2.73 3.47
C LYS A 279 -23.62 1.23 3.26
N LEU A 280 -22.63 0.41 3.62
CA LEU A 280 -22.79 -1.05 3.55
C LEU A 280 -23.87 -1.54 4.53
N GLY A 281 -23.87 -1.05 5.77
CA GLY A 281 -24.89 -1.45 6.76
C GLY A 281 -26.32 -1.18 6.28
N SER A 282 -26.56 0.01 5.72
CA SER A 282 -27.86 0.34 5.12
C SER A 282 -28.19 -0.54 3.91
N LEU A 283 -27.21 -0.84 3.06
CA LEU A 283 -27.40 -1.71 1.89
C LEU A 283 -27.79 -3.13 2.30
N VAL A 284 -27.09 -3.73 3.27
CA VAL A 284 -27.36 -5.08 3.78
C VAL A 284 -28.77 -5.15 4.36
N LYS A 285 -29.10 -4.23 5.27
CA LYS A 285 -30.42 -4.16 5.92
C LYS A 285 -31.55 -4.02 4.90
N ASN A 286 -31.48 -3.03 4.03
CA ASN A 286 -32.53 -2.75 3.04
C ASN A 286 -32.71 -3.93 2.06
N THR A 287 -31.61 -4.59 1.67
CA THR A 287 -31.66 -5.74 0.76
C THR A 287 -32.26 -6.97 1.46
N LEU A 288 -31.92 -7.21 2.74
CA LEU A 288 -32.49 -8.30 3.53
C LEU A 288 -33.99 -8.12 3.73
N GLU A 289 -34.43 -6.93 4.12
CA GLU A 289 -35.85 -6.59 4.28
C GLU A 289 -36.62 -6.73 2.95
N LYS A 290 -36.00 -6.37 1.83
CA LYS A 290 -36.57 -6.61 0.49
C LYS A 290 -36.77 -8.11 0.23
N CYS A 291 -35.73 -8.92 0.39
CA CYS A 291 -35.82 -10.37 0.17
C CYS A 291 -36.84 -11.04 1.11
N GLN A 292 -36.91 -10.64 2.38
CA GLN A 292 -37.89 -11.16 3.33
C GLN A 292 -39.33 -10.83 2.90
N ARG A 293 -39.59 -9.60 2.45
CA ARG A 293 -40.91 -9.22 1.92
C ARG A 293 -41.26 -10.02 0.68
N GLU A 294 -40.35 -10.09 -0.30
CA GLU A 294 -40.60 -10.85 -1.54
C GLU A 294 -40.83 -12.34 -1.24
N ASN A 295 -40.10 -12.92 -0.30
CA ASN A 295 -40.34 -14.31 0.11
C ASN A 295 -41.68 -14.49 0.83
N GLY A 296 -42.12 -13.52 1.62
CA GLY A 296 -43.40 -13.56 2.33
C GLY A 296 -44.63 -13.31 1.47
N PHE A 297 -44.49 -12.67 0.30
CA PHE A 297 -45.60 -12.34 -0.58
C PHE A 297 -45.61 -13.09 -1.92
N ILE A 298 -44.44 -13.47 -2.43
CA ILE A 298 -44.28 -14.00 -3.79
C ILE A 298 -43.73 -15.43 -3.78
N TYR A 299 -42.56 -15.64 -3.19
CA TYR A 299 -41.81 -16.89 -3.41
C TYR A 299 -42.15 -18.02 -2.43
N PHE A 300 -42.44 -17.71 -1.16
CA PHE A 300 -42.69 -18.68 -0.09
C PHE A 300 -41.64 -19.80 0.02
N GLN A 301 -40.38 -19.50 -0.34
CA GLN A 301 -39.30 -20.48 -0.33
C GLN A 301 -38.75 -20.69 1.09
N LYS A 302 -38.35 -21.92 1.37
CA LYS A 302 -37.68 -22.25 2.63
C LYS A 302 -36.28 -21.62 2.62
N VAL A 303 -35.93 -20.93 3.72
CA VAL A 303 -34.58 -20.40 3.92
C VAL A 303 -33.65 -21.58 4.28
N PRO A 304 -32.58 -21.83 3.51
CA PRO A 304 -31.61 -22.88 3.83
C PRO A 304 -30.93 -22.64 5.18
N THR A 305 -30.56 -23.71 5.89
CA THR A 305 -29.77 -23.62 7.12
C THR A 305 -28.30 -23.35 6.84
N GLU A 306 -27.78 -23.97 5.79
CA GLU A 306 -26.37 -23.87 5.38
C GLU A 306 -26.10 -22.56 4.65
N THR A 307 -24.93 -21.97 4.93
CA THR A 307 -24.48 -20.77 4.22
C THR A 307 -24.12 -21.14 2.77
N PRO A 308 -24.54 -20.37 1.75
CA PRO A 308 -24.08 -20.59 0.39
C PRO A 308 -22.55 -20.43 0.33
N GLN A 309 -21.85 -21.44 -0.20
CA GLN A 309 -20.40 -21.36 -0.40
C GLN A 309 -20.09 -20.40 -1.54
N LEU A 310 -19.27 -19.38 -1.25
CA LEU A 310 -18.85 -18.40 -2.26
C LEU A 310 -17.69 -18.96 -3.09
N GLU A 311 -17.99 -19.63 -4.19
CA GLU A 311 -17.01 -20.00 -5.22
C GLU A 311 -16.99 -18.97 -6.35
N LEU A 312 -16.89 -17.69 -5.98
CA LEU A 312 -16.94 -16.59 -6.94
C LEU A 312 -15.55 -16.31 -7.50
N LYS A 313 -15.44 -16.21 -8.83
CA LYS A 313 -14.20 -15.79 -9.51
C LYS A 313 -14.51 -14.59 -10.39
N ALA A 314 -13.76 -13.50 -10.21
CA ALA A 314 -13.95 -12.31 -11.02
C ALA A 314 -13.28 -12.51 -12.39
N ASN A 315 -14.07 -12.48 -13.46
CA ASN A 315 -13.57 -12.64 -14.84
C ASN A 315 -12.94 -11.34 -15.40
N TYR A 316 -13.29 -10.19 -14.83
CA TYR A 316 -12.85 -8.87 -15.27
C TYR A 316 -12.60 -7.97 -14.07
N GLY A 317 -11.74 -6.97 -14.21
CA GLY A 317 -11.53 -5.94 -13.19
C GLY A 317 -10.61 -6.34 -12.04
N LEU A 318 -9.95 -7.50 -12.09
CA LEU A 318 -8.90 -7.84 -11.14
C LEU A 318 -7.69 -6.91 -11.29
N VAL A 319 -7.20 -6.41 -10.17
CA VAL A 319 -6.09 -5.46 -10.13
C VAL A 319 -4.75 -6.19 -10.14
N GLU A 320 -3.98 -5.93 -11.19
CA GLU A 320 -2.59 -6.35 -11.32
C GLU A 320 -1.62 -5.18 -11.04
N PRO A 321 -0.45 -5.45 -10.42
CA PRO A 321 0.61 -4.47 -10.27
C PRO A 321 1.07 -3.94 -11.64
N VAL A 322 1.31 -2.63 -11.73
CA VAL A 322 1.91 -2.05 -12.94
C VAL A 322 3.41 -2.39 -12.96
N PRO A 323 3.96 -2.96 -14.04
CA PRO A 323 5.40 -3.20 -14.12
C PRO A 323 6.19 -1.92 -13.88
N PHE A 324 7.19 -2.01 -13.01
CA PHE A 324 8.08 -0.91 -12.67
C PHE A 324 9.51 -1.29 -13.03
N GLU A 325 10.24 -0.32 -13.56
CA GLU A 325 11.68 -0.39 -13.79
C GLU A 325 12.30 0.94 -13.35
N PHE A 326 13.51 0.87 -12.80
CA PHE A 326 14.30 2.06 -12.53
C PHE A 326 14.73 2.73 -13.85
N PRO A 327 14.96 4.06 -13.86
CA PRO A 327 15.49 4.74 -15.04
C PRO A 327 16.85 4.14 -15.45
N PRO A 328 17.34 4.34 -16.68
CA PRO A 328 18.71 3.95 -17.01
C PRO A 328 19.74 4.75 -16.19
N VAL A 329 20.98 4.24 -16.15
CA VAL A 329 22.12 4.96 -15.53
C VAL A 329 22.27 6.32 -16.20
N ASN A 330 22.46 7.36 -15.39
CA ASN A 330 22.59 8.72 -15.87
C ASN A 330 23.80 8.87 -16.82
N ALA A 331 23.64 9.59 -17.92
CA ALA A 331 24.69 9.79 -18.92
C ALA A 331 25.95 10.49 -18.40
N HIS A 332 25.88 11.17 -17.24
CA HIS A 332 27.08 11.71 -16.59
C HIS A 332 28.03 10.63 -16.07
N TRP A 333 27.55 9.41 -15.86
CA TRP A 333 28.42 8.29 -15.59
C TRP A 333 29.12 7.86 -16.87
N THR A 334 30.44 8.01 -16.88
CA THR A 334 31.32 7.52 -17.95
C THR A 334 32.46 6.69 -17.32
N PRO A 335 33.16 5.83 -18.09
CA PRO A 335 34.31 5.09 -17.59
C PRO A 335 35.37 6.02 -16.95
N GLU A 336 35.60 7.19 -17.53
CA GLU A 336 36.54 8.20 -17.03
C GLU A 336 36.08 8.77 -15.69
N THR A 337 34.78 9.06 -15.58
CA THR A 337 34.20 9.61 -14.36
C THR A 337 34.19 8.57 -13.23
N LEU A 338 33.94 7.29 -13.56
CA LEU A 338 34.03 6.20 -12.59
C LEU A 338 35.49 5.93 -12.17
N ALA A 339 36.44 6.01 -13.10
CA ALA A 339 37.88 5.89 -12.80
C ALA A 339 38.37 6.98 -11.84
N ALA A 340 37.80 8.19 -11.92
CA ALA A 340 38.12 9.32 -11.05
C ALA A 340 37.75 9.12 -9.57
N PHE A 341 36.96 8.09 -9.23
CA PHE A 341 36.74 7.68 -7.84
C PHE A 341 37.86 6.73 -7.38
N ASP A 342 38.83 7.28 -6.65
CA ASP A 342 39.98 6.56 -6.11
C ASP A 342 39.75 6.16 -4.65
N LEU A 343 39.34 4.91 -4.44
CA LEU A 343 39.04 4.36 -3.12
C LEU A 343 40.26 4.29 -2.20
N THR A 344 41.49 4.39 -2.72
CA THR A 344 42.71 4.40 -1.90
C THR A 344 42.90 5.72 -1.15
N LYS A 345 42.24 6.79 -1.61
CA LYS A 345 42.27 8.13 -0.99
C LYS A 345 41.21 8.33 0.08
N ARG A 346 40.54 7.26 0.51
CA ARG A 346 39.57 7.32 1.61
C ARG A 346 40.31 7.75 2.89
N PRO A 347 39.81 8.75 3.65
CA PRO A 347 40.41 9.14 4.92
C PRO A 347 40.50 7.94 5.87
N LYS A 348 41.64 7.78 6.57
CA LYS A 348 41.89 6.66 7.51
C LYS A 348 41.05 6.72 8.80
N ASP A 349 40.26 7.78 9.02
CA ASP A 349 39.52 8.04 10.26
C ASP A 349 38.02 7.66 10.21
N ASP A 350 37.73 6.42 9.82
CA ASP A 350 36.44 5.76 10.17
C ASP A 350 36.63 4.75 11.33
N ASN A 351 37.73 4.85 12.09
CA ASN A 351 37.91 4.17 13.39
C ASN A 351 37.32 4.98 14.57
N ALA A 352 36.47 5.97 14.30
CA ALA A 352 35.70 6.62 15.33
C ALA A 352 34.71 5.60 15.92
N LYS A 353 34.81 5.32 17.23
CA LYS A 353 33.82 4.57 18.01
C LYS A 353 32.41 4.94 17.53
N PRO A 354 31.49 3.97 17.39
CA PRO A 354 30.11 4.28 17.00
C PRO A 354 29.60 5.39 17.92
N LYS A 355 29.34 6.57 17.35
CA LYS A 355 28.61 7.62 18.06
C LYS A 355 27.31 6.97 18.54
N PRO A 356 26.88 7.22 19.80
CA PRO A 356 25.64 6.64 20.31
C PRO A 356 24.55 6.85 19.28
N GLU A 357 23.84 5.78 18.95
CA GLU A 357 22.82 5.76 17.90
C GLU A 357 21.82 6.88 18.17
N GLU A 358 21.93 7.99 17.45
CA GLU A 358 20.82 8.93 17.38
C GLU A 358 19.66 8.17 16.75
N GLU A 359 18.63 7.89 17.56
CA GLU A 359 17.37 7.33 17.10
C GLU A 359 16.80 8.28 16.05
N LEU A 360 16.79 7.82 14.79
CA LEU A 360 16.12 8.55 13.72
C LEU A 360 14.62 8.53 14.02
N LYS A 361 14.04 9.72 14.16
CA LYS A 361 12.60 9.85 14.34
C LYS A 361 11.88 9.63 12.99
N PRO A 362 10.69 9.02 12.99
CA PRO A 362 9.85 8.92 11.79
C PRO A 362 9.60 10.29 11.15
N VAL A 363 9.29 10.30 9.85
CA VAL A 363 9.00 11.54 9.11
C VAL A 363 7.79 12.21 9.76
N LYS A 364 7.93 13.50 10.13
CA LYS A 364 6.81 14.29 10.64
C LYS A 364 5.99 14.81 9.46
N GLU A 365 4.85 14.18 9.22
CA GLU A 365 3.88 14.64 8.23
C GLU A 365 3.15 15.91 8.74
N PRO A 366 2.83 16.89 7.87
CA PRO A 366 2.12 18.09 8.26
C PRO A 366 0.68 17.79 8.73
N ASP A 367 0.19 18.53 9.74
CA ASP A 367 -1.17 18.38 10.26
C ASP A 367 -2.19 18.86 9.21
N ILE A 368 -2.94 17.92 8.63
CA ILE A 368 -4.08 18.23 7.77
C ILE A 368 -5.29 18.43 8.69
N LYS A 369 -5.77 19.68 8.81
CA LYS A 369 -6.99 19.97 9.58
C LYS A 369 -8.16 19.20 8.95
N PRO A 370 -8.93 18.40 9.72
CA PRO A 370 -10.13 17.76 9.20
C PRO A 370 -11.12 18.86 8.80
N GLN A 371 -11.42 18.98 7.50
CA GLN A 371 -12.57 19.75 7.05
C GLN A 371 -13.82 19.09 7.62
N LYS A 372 -14.61 19.85 8.39
CA LYS A 372 -15.82 19.37 9.06
C LYS A 372 -16.94 18.94 8.10
N ASP A 373 -16.84 19.24 6.81
CA ASP A 373 -17.92 19.07 5.83
C ASP A 373 -17.51 18.23 4.60
N SER A 374 -16.89 17.07 4.79
CA SER A 374 -16.73 16.08 3.70
C SER A 374 -17.98 15.20 3.50
N GLY A 375 -19.15 15.80 3.65
CA GLY A 375 -20.42 15.26 3.18
C GLY A 375 -20.71 15.81 1.78
N CYS A 376 -20.76 14.96 0.78
CA CYS A 376 -21.19 15.34 -0.56
C CYS A 376 -22.65 15.83 -0.49
N HIS A 377 -22.89 17.12 -0.72
CA HIS A 377 -24.21 17.66 -1.02
C HIS A 377 -24.50 17.35 -2.49
N ILE A 378 -25.45 16.44 -2.72
CA ILE A 378 -26.05 16.24 -4.03
C ILE A 378 -27.06 17.37 -4.20
N SER A 379 -26.88 18.21 -5.22
CA SER A 379 -28.00 18.96 -5.82
C SER A 379 -28.67 18.07 -6.85
#